data_AF-A0A925UUJ4-F1
#
_entry.id   AF-A0A925UUJ4-F1
#
_cell.length_a   1.000
_cell.length_b   1.000
_cell.length_c   1.000
_cell.angle_alpha   90.00
_cell.angle_beta   90.00
_cell.angle_gamma   90.00
#
_symmetry.space_group_name_H-M   'P 1'
#
loop_
_entity.id
_entity.type
_entity.pdbx_description
1 polymer ?
#
loop_
_entity_poly.entity_id
_entity_poly.type
_entity_poly.pdbx_seq_one_letter_code
_entity_poly.pdbx_strand_id
1 'polypeptide(L)'
;MRDIFYGVQNVLTNAGYKTKAKNVAVRLPYQSGFHIDVVPARAQDETFYKATVFKSEEGGTRQTSIKAHIDSVRDSGVRDVVKIMKLWRLRHELAWSSFALEQTVCRALQDKRTGDLGTDVWNVFIFIQGQIKSIVLKDPANSNNVIEMDVLIRLQLLQKATACLGMANWATIVW
;
A
#
# COMPACT_ATOMS: atom_id res chain seq x y z
N MET A 1 18.19 16.55 3.33
CA MET A 1 17.21 15.46 3.56
C MET A 1 17.82 14.28 4.30
N ARG A 2 19.00 13.79 3.88
CA ARG A 2 19.78 12.78 4.61
C ARG A 2 19.95 13.12 6.09
N ASP A 3 20.37 14.35 6.39
CA ASP A 3 20.62 14.77 7.78
C ASP A 3 19.34 14.85 8.62
N ILE A 4 18.21 15.20 8.02
CA ILE A 4 16.90 15.16 8.69
C ILE A 4 16.55 13.71 9.04
N PHE A 5 16.74 12.78 8.11
CA PHE A 5 16.44 11.36 8.34
C PHE A 5 17.26 10.78 9.49
N TYR A 6 18.59 10.91 9.41
CA TYR A 6 19.48 10.37 10.44
C TYR A 6 19.44 11.19 11.74
N GLY A 7 19.15 12.49 11.68
CA GLY A 7 18.89 13.32 12.84
C GLY A 7 17.68 12.81 13.63
N VAL A 8 16.56 12.51 12.96
CA VAL A 8 15.39 11.90 13.60
C VAL A 8 15.73 10.53 14.18
N GLN A 9 16.44 9.68 13.43
CA GLN A 9 16.86 8.38 13.94
C GLN A 9 17.73 8.49 15.21
N ASN A 10 18.65 9.45 15.24
CA ASN A 10 19.52 9.70 16.39
C ASN A 10 18.72 10.19 17.59
N VAL A 11 17.80 11.14 17.40
CA VAL A 11 16.91 11.62 18.48
C VAL A 11 16.10 10.47 19.07
N LEU A 12 15.50 9.62 18.24
CA LEU A 12 14.74 8.46 18.69
C LEU A 12 15.63 7.45 19.45
N THR A 13 16.83 7.17 18.94
CA THR A 13 17.77 6.25 19.59
C THR A 13 18.24 6.79 20.94
N ASN A 14 18.55 8.09 21.03
CA ASN A 14 18.94 8.75 22.28
C ASN A 14 17.80 8.82 23.31
N ALA A 15 16.54 8.83 22.84
CA ALA A 15 15.37 8.71 23.70
C ALA A 15 15.10 7.26 24.19
N GLY A 16 15.97 6.31 23.84
CA GLY A 16 15.89 4.92 24.30
C GLY A 16 15.08 3.98 23.39
N TYR A 17 14.62 4.45 22.23
CA TYR A 17 13.90 3.58 21.29
C TYR A 17 14.88 2.72 20.49
N LYS A 18 14.52 1.43 20.31
CA LYS A 18 15.14 0.60 19.28
C LYS A 18 14.69 1.09 17.91
N THR A 19 15.63 1.44 17.03
CA THR A 19 15.33 1.94 15.69
C THR A 19 15.86 1.00 14.61
N LYS A 20 15.15 0.91 13.49
CA LYS A 20 15.62 0.24 12.27
C LYS A 20 15.34 1.14 11.06
N ALA A 21 16.38 1.53 10.34
CA ALA A 21 16.22 2.26 9.09
C ALA A 21 15.50 1.40 8.04
N LYS A 22 14.59 2.03 7.31
CA LYS A 22 13.87 1.56 6.11
C LYS A 22 14.03 2.62 5.03
N ASN A 23 13.86 2.25 3.76
CA ASN A 23 14.09 3.16 2.63
C ASN A 23 13.58 4.60 2.85
N VAL A 24 12.34 4.79 3.33
CA VAL A 24 11.80 6.15 3.58
C VAL A 24 11.37 6.38 5.04
N ALA A 25 11.69 5.47 5.95
CA ALA A 25 11.21 5.54 7.33
C ALA A 25 12.23 5.05 8.37
N VAL A 26 12.07 5.48 9.62
CA VAL A 26 12.71 4.90 10.80
C VAL A 26 11.66 4.07 11.52
N ARG A 27 11.84 2.76 11.53
CA ARG A 27 10.92 1.82 12.18
C ARG A 27 11.24 1.66 13.66
N LEU A 28 10.23 1.78 14.49
CA LEU A 28 10.23 1.44 15.91
C LEU A 28 9.46 0.13 16.09
N PRO A 29 10.13 -0.98 16.47
CA PRO A 29 9.45 -2.21 16.82
C PRO A 29 8.50 -1.99 18.02
N TYR A 30 7.33 -2.62 17.99
CA TYR A 30 6.35 -2.59 19.07
C TYR A 30 5.91 -4.03 19.42
N GLN A 31 5.08 -4.18 20.46
CA GLN A 31 4.62 -5.49 20.93
C GLN A 31 3.72 -6.18 19.90
N SER A 32 3.60 -7.52 20.00
CA SER A 32 2.67 -8.34 19.21
C SER A 32 2.79 -8.19 17.70
N GLY A 33 4.01 -8.00 17.19
CA GLY A 33 4.29 -7.88 15.74
C GLY A 33 3.96 -6.51 15.13
N PHE A 34 3.47 -5.56 15.93
CA PHE A 34 3.24 -4.19 15.48
C PHE A 34 4.55 -3.40 15.43
N HIS A 35 4.52 -2.32 14.66
CA HIS A 35 5.61 -1.36 14.57
C HIS A 35 5.07 0.01 14.19
N ILE A 36 5.82 1.03 14.53
CA ILE A 36 5.56 2.41 14.13
C ILE A 36 6.64 2.80 13.12
N ASP A 37 6.24 3.26 11.94
CA ASP A 37 7.16 3.83 10.96
C ASP A 37 7.10 5.35 11.07
N VAL A 38 8.17 5.97 11.58
CA VAL A 38 8.35 7.42 11.57
C VAL A 38 8.95 7.81 10.23
N VAL A 39 8.29 8.69 9.48
CA VAL A 39 8.71 9.12 8.14
C VAL A 39 9.22 10.56 8.20
N PRO A 40 10.54 10.79 8.26
CA PRO A 40 11.10 12.13 8.25
C PRO A 40 10.93 12.76 6.86
N ALA A 41 10.23 13.89 6.80
CA ALA A 41 9.91 14.57 5.55
C ALA A 41 10.01 16.09 5.71
N ARG A 42 10.31 16.78 4.60
CA ARG A 42 10.25 18.25 4.52
C ARG A 42 9.02 18.64 3.70
N ALA A 43 8.12 19.42 4.27
CA ALA A 43 6.99 19.99 3.53
C ALA A 43 7.49 20.92 2.42
N GLN A 44 6.80 20.93 1.28
CA GLN A 44 7.15 21.80 0.15
C GLN A 44 6.56 23.21 0.28
N ASP A 45 5.50 23.34 1.07
CA ASP A 45 4.79 24.58 1.36
C ASP A 45 4.07 24.45 2.72
N GLU A 46 3.42 25.53 3.14
CA GLU A 46 2.69 25.62 4.41
C GLU A 46 1.41 24.77 4.45
N THR A 47 0.96 24.22 3.31
CA THR A 47 -0.22 23.35 3.28
C THR A 47 0.10 21.93 3.74
N PHE A 48 1.39 21.57 3.80
CA PHE A 48 1.88 20.22 4.06
C PHE A 48 1.32 19.16 3.11
N TYR A 49 0.73 19.57 1.98
CA TYR A 49 0.10 18.64 1.05
C TYR A 49 1.14 17.77 0.37
N LYS A 50 2.28 18.35 -0.06
CA LYS A 50 3.42 17.61 -0.60
C LYS A 50 4.61 17.70 0.33
N ALA A 51 5.38 16.62 0.38
CA ALA A 51 6.61 16.55 1.14
C ALA A 51 7.70 15.81 0.36
N THR A 52 8.94 16.20 0.61
CA THR A 52 10.12 15.50 0.12
C THR A 52 10.64 14.57 1.20
N VAL A 53 10.82 13.30 0.88
CA VAL A 53 11.42 12.27 1.74
C VAL A 53 12.80 11.87 1.23
N PHE A 54 13.63 11.34 2.12
CA PHE A 54 14.93 10.75 1.77
C PHE A 54 14.78 9.26 1.47
N LYS A 55 15.47 8.75 0.43
CA LYS A 55 15.57 7.32 0.12
C LYS A 55 16.88 6.79 0.68
N SER A 56 16.85 6.14 1.85
CA SER A 56 18.05 5.68 2.56
C SER A 56 18.74 4.51 1.89
N GLU A 57 18.03 3.70 1.10
CA GLU A 57 18.60 2.51 0.44
C GLU A 57 19.28 2.87 -0.88
N GLU A 58 18.73 3.82 -1.63
CA GLU A 58 19.24 4.23 -2.96
C GLU A 58 20.05 5.53 -2.94
N GLY A 59 19.92 6.32 -1.86
CA GLY A 59 20.31 7.72 -1.86
C GLY A 59 19.33 8.62 -2.62
N GLY A 60 19.43 9.93 -2.38
CA GLY A 60 18.58 10.94 -3.02
C GLY A 60 17.21 11.12 -2.36
N THR A 61 16.28 11.75 -3.09
CA THR A 61 14.98 12.15 -2.55
C THR A 61 13.83 11.77 -3.46
N ARG A 62 12.61 11.73 -2.91
CA ARG A 62 11.37 11.55 -3.65
C ARG A 62 10.30 12.48 -3.08
N GLN A 63 9.48 13.06 -3.96
CA GLN A 63 8.27 13.75 -3.56
C GLN A 63 7.14 12.74 -3.27
N THR A 64 6.40 12.96 -2.20
CA THR A 64 5.23 12.19 -1.79
C THR A 64 4.13 13.11 -1.25
N SER A 65 2.93 12.58 -1.06
CA SER A 65 1.82 13.27 -0.39
C SER A 65 1.02 12.27 0.43
N ILE A 66 1.26 12.24 1.74
CA ILE A 66 0.45 11.43 2.68
C ILE A 66 -1.02 11.85 2.59
N LYS A 67 -1.27 13.15 2.43
CA LYS A 67 -2.62 13.70 2.31
C LYS A 67 -3.33 13.20 1.05
N ALA A 68 -2.69 13.24 -0.12
CA ALA A 68 -3.25 12.67 -1.34
C ALA A 68 -3.54 11.17 -1.22
N HIS A 69 -2.67 10.40 -0.55
CA HIS A 69 -2.94 8.99 -0.28
C HIS A 69 -4.17 8.80 0.62
N ILE A 70 -4.27 9.58 1.72
CA ILE A 70 -5.43 9.55 2.61
C ILE A 70 -6.71 9.92 1.85
N ASP A 71 -6.69 11.01 1.10
CA ASP A 71 -7.86 11.51 0.35
C ASP A 71 -8.29 10.46 -0.70
N SER A 72 -7.34 9.84 -1.41
CA SER A 72 -7.62 8.78 -2.39
C SER A 72 -8.32 7.55 -1.80
N VAL A 73 -8.08 7.21 -0.53
CA VAL A 73 -8.66 6.05 0.14
C VAL A 73 -9.91 6.41 0.93
N ARG A 74 -9.92 7.57 1.59
CA ARG A 74 -11.07 8.05 2.38
C ARG A 74 -12.27 8.30 1.47
N ASP A 75 -12.04 8.97 0.34
CA ASP A 75 -13.13 9.47 -0.49
C ASP A 75 -13.61 8.41 -1.50
N SER A 76 -12.82 7.36 -1.76
CA SER A 76 -13.23 6.22 -2.60
C SER A 76 -14.22 5.27 -1.90
N GLY A 77 -14.25 5.28 -0.56
CA GLY A 77 -15.11 4.41 0.26
C GLY A 77 -14.86 2.90 0.08
N VAL A 78 -13.69 2.52 -0.44
CA VAL A 78 -13.29 1.10 -0.63
C VAL A 78 -12.57 0.52 0.60
N ARG A 79 -12.58 1.23 1.74
CA ARG A 79 -11.77 0.92 2.92
C ARG A 79 -11.98 -0.50 3.45
N ASP A 80 -13.23 -0.96 3.51
CA ASP A 80 -13.52 -2.30 4.04
C ASP A 80 -13.14 -3.41 3.05
N VAL A 81 -13.29 -3.17 1.74
CA VAL A 81 -12.76 -4.05 0.70
C VAL A 81 -11.24 -4.16 0.82
N VAL A 82 -10.53 -3.04 0.99
CA VAL A 82 -9.07 -3.03 1.20
C VAL A 82 -8.67 -3.86 2.42
N LYS A 83 -9.41 -3.78 3.53
CA LYS A 83 -9.13 -4.60 4.72
C LYS A 83 -9.26 -6.09 4.42
N ILE A 84 -10.33 -6.50 3.75
CA ILE A 84 -10.54 -7.90 3.35
C ILE A 84 -9.43 -8.35 2.42
N MET A 85 -9.07 -7.56 1.41
CA MET A 85 -7.99 -7.89 0.48
C MET A 85 -6.63 -7.97 1.17
N LYS A 86 -6.37 -7.15 2.19
CA LYS A 86 -5.14 -7.25 3.03
C LYS A 86 -5.12 -8.53 3.85
N LEU A 87 -6.27 -8.97 4.39
CA LEU A 87 -6.39 -10.25 5.07
C LEU A 87 -6.17 -11.41 4.11
N TRP A 88 -6.83 -11.39 2.94
CA TRP A 88 -6.64 -12.38 1.88
C TRP A 88 -5.17 -12.49 1.47
N ARG A 89 -4.51 -11.35 1.22
CA ARG A 89 -3.07 -11.30 0.94
C ARG A 89 -2.25 -12.00 2.03
N LEU A 90 -2.54 -11.72 3.29
CA LEU A 90 -1.82 -12.30 4.43
C LEU A 90 -2.03 -13.82 4.50
N ARG A 91 -3.27 -14.29 4.33
CA ARG A 91 -3.63 -15.72 4.42
C ARG A 91 -3.04 -16.56 3.28
N HIS A 92 -2.91 -15.96 2.10
CA HIS A 92 -2.31 -16.60 0.92
C HIS A 92 -0.82 -16.30 0.76
N GLU A 93 -0.17 -15.66 1.75
CA GLU A 93 1.26 -15.35 1.78
C GLU A 93 1.77 -14.60 0.54
N LEU A 94 0.94 -13.72 -0.01
CA LEU A 94 1.24 -13.04 -1.26
C LEU A 94 2.18 -11.85 -1.02
N ALA A 95 3.28 -11.79 -1.76
CA ALA A 95 4.26 -10.70 -1.74
C ALA A 95 3.73 -9.38 -2.37
N TRP A 96 2.42 -9.17 -2.33
CA TRP A 96 1.75 -8.02 -2.93
C TRP A 96 1.88 -6.78 -2.04
N SER A 97 2.59 -5.76 -2.51
CA SER A 97 2.81 -4.54 -1.72
C SER A 97 1.49 -3.88 -1.32
N SER A 98 1.41 -3.36 -0.08
CA SER A 98 0.16 -2.76 0.43
C SER A 98 -0.32 -1.60 -0.44
N PHE A 99 0.61 -0.81 -0.96
CA PHE A 99 0.28 0.32 -1.80
C PHE A 99 -0.27 -0.11 -3.17
N ALA A 100 0.35 -1.11 -3.83
CA ALA A 100 -0.18 -1.64 -5.08
C ALA A 100 -1.55 -2.32 -4.86
N LEU A 101 -1.77 -2.99 -3.73
CA LEU A 101 -3.05 -3.56 -3.37
C LEU A 101 -4.14 -2.50 -3.28
N GLU A 102 -3.90 -1.42 -2.53
CA GLU A 102 -4.84 -0.32 -2.38
C GLU A 102 -5.19 0.31 -3.74
N GLN A 103 -4.19 0.58 -4.59
CA GLN A 103 -4.44 1.17 -5.91
C GLN A 103 -5.19 0.22 -6.85
N THR A 104 -4.90 -1.09 -6.81
CA THR A 104 -5.67 -2.08 -7.58
C THR A 104 -7.12 -2.13 -7.14
N VAL A 105 -7.40 -2.11 -5.83
CA VAL A 105 -8.78 -2.10 -5.31
C VAL A 105 -9.52 -0.83 -5.74
N CYS A 106 -8.89 0.35 -5.60
CA CYS A 106 -9.46 1.61 -6.07
C CYS A 106 -9.77 1.54 -7.57
N ARG A 107 -8.87 0.99 -8.39
CA ARG A 107 -9.08 0.88 -9.84
C ARG A 107 -10.16 -0.13 -10.22
N ALA A 108 -10.25 -1.25 -9.49
CA ALA A 108 -11.25 -2.28 -9.74
C ALA A 108 -12.68 -1.78 -9.47
N LEU A 109 -12.83 -0.92 -8.45
CA LEU A 109 -14.12 -0.44 -7.97
C LEU A 109 -14.46 0.99 -8.39
N GLN A 110 -13.57 1.64 -9.14
CA GLN A 110 -13.84 2.96 -9.71
C GLN A 110 -15.13 2.91 -10.54
N ASP A 111 -16.12 3.70 -10.12
CA ASP A 111 -17.47 3.79 -10.71
C ASP A 111 -18.23 2.45 -10.76
N LYS A 112 -17.81 1.45 -9.99
CA LYS A 112 -18.36 0.08 -9.97
C LYS A 112 -18.76 -0.41 -8.58
N ARG A 113 -18.71 0.46 -7.58
CA ARG A 113 -19.15 0.12 -6.22
C ARG A 113 -20.64 -0.18 -6.19
N THR A 114 -20.97 -1.30 -5.57
CA THR A 114 -22.35 -1.76 -5.42
C THR A 114 -22.94 -1.40 -4.07
N GLY A 115 -22.09 -1.10 -3.07
CA GLY A 115 -22.49 -0.92 -1.68
C GLY A 115 -22.57 -2.25 -0.91
N ASP A 116 -22.55 -3.39 -1.60
CA ASP A 116 -22.42 -4.71 -1.00
C ASP A 116 -20.95 -5.14 -0.91
N LEU A 117 -20.50 -5.42 0.31
CA LEU A 117 -19.09 -5.72 0.58
C LEU A 117 -18.62 -7.00 -0.12
N GLY A 118 -19.45 -8.04 -0.14
CA GLY A 118 -19.12 -9.31 -0.79
C GLY A 118 -18.98 -9.16 -2.29
N THR A 119 -19.97 -8.52 -2.92
CA THR A 119 -19.97 -8.23 -4.35
C THR A 119 -18.79 -7.35 -4.75
N ASP A 120 -18.47 -6.32 -3.97
CA ASP A 120 -17.32 -5.46 -4.25
C ASP A 120 -15.98 -6.22 -4.13
N VAL A 121 -15.81 -7.09 -3.14
CA VAL A 121 -14.63 -7.98 -3.05
C VAL A 121 -14.56 -8.94 -4.24
N TRP A 122 -15.70 -9.51 -4.64
CA TRP A 122 -15.78 -10.41 -5.79
C TRP A 122 -15.38 -9.69 -7.09
N ASN A 123 -15.84 -8.46 -7.28
CA ASN A 123 -15.46 -7.61 -8.42
C ASN A 123 -13.96 -7.31 -8.46
N VAL A 124 -13.30 -7.20 -7.30
CA VAL A 124 -11.83 -7.09 -7.25
C VAL A 124 -11.16 -8.36 -7.78
N PHE A 125 -11.64 -9.55 -7.43
CA PHE A 125 -11.08 -10.81 -7.98
C PHE A 125 -11.28 -10.92 -9.49
N ILE A 126 -12.47 -10.57 -10.01
CA ILE A 126 -12.73 -10.51 -11.45
C ILE A 126 -11.77 -9.53 -12.13
N PHE A 127 -11.57 -8.36 -11.53
CA PHE A 127 -10.64 -7.37 -12.06
C PHE A 127 -9.20 -7.88 -12.07
N ILE A 128 -8.73 -8.51 -11.00
CA ILE A 128 -7.41 -9.13 -10.95
C ILE A 128 -7.28 -10.17 -12.06
N GLN A 129 -8.26 -11.07 -12.20
CA GLN A 129 -8.24 -12.10 -13.24
C GLN A 129 -8.11 -11.51 -14.66
N GLY A 130 -8.92 -10.48 -14.96
CA GLY A 130 -8.98 -9.91 -16.30
C GLY A 130 -7.87 -8.91 -16.62
N GLN A 131 -7.29 -8.24 -15.63
CA GLN A 131 -6.49 -7.04 -15.86
C GLN A 131 -5.09 -7.06 -15.21
N ILE A 132 -4.82 -7.88 -14.18
CA ILE A 132 -3.59 -7.75 -13.36
C ILE A 132 -2.30 -7.85 -14.17
N LYS A 133 -2.29 -8.56 -15.30
CA LYS A 133 -1.12 -8.70 -16.16
C LYS A 133 -0.73 -7.40 -16.87
N SER A 134 -1.71 -6.58 -17.23
CA SER A 134 -1.52 -5.39 -18.06
C SER A 134 -1.80 -4.07 -17.33
N ILE A 135 -2.36 -4.10 -16.10
CA ILE A 135 -2.63 -2.86 -15.38
C ILE A 135 -1.35 -2.05 -15.15
N VAL A 136 -1.46 -0.75 -15.45
CA VAL A 136 -0.49 0.27 -15.06
C VAL A 136 -1.07 1.01 -13.87
N LEU A 137 -0.48 0.80 -12.70
CA LEU A 137 -0.85 1.49 -11.47
C LEU A 137 -0.02 2.77 -11.36
N LYS A 138 -0.69 3.91 -11.19
CA LYS A 138 -0.03 5.22 -11.02
C LYS A 138 -0.19 5.67 -9.58
N ASP A 139 0.83 6.31 -9.05
CA ASP A 139 0.81 6.93 -7.73
C ASP A 139 -0.12 8.18 -7.74
N PRO A 140 -1.18 8.24 -6.91
CA PRO A 140 -2.07 9.40 -6.85
C PRO A 140 -1.37 10.69 -6.44
N ALA A 141 -0.30 10.60 -5.64
CA ALA A 141 0.47 11.76 -5.21
C ALA A 141 1.42 12.28 -6.31
N ASN A 142 1.72 11.46 -7.30
CA ASN A 142 2.56 11.81 -8.44
C ASN A 142 2.30 10.85 -9.61
N SER A 143 1.45 11.26 -10.55
CA SER A 143 1.03 10.44 -11.69
C SER A 143 2.16 10.05 -12.66
N ASN A 144 3.34 10.67 -12.54
CA ASN A 144 4.53 10.29 -13.31
C ASN A 144 5.23 9.06 -12.71
N ASN A 145 4.89 8.66 -11.47
CA ASN A 145 5.43 7.47 -10.85
C ASN A 145 4.51 6.28 -11.09
N VAL A 146 5.03 5.28 -11.82
CA VAL A 146 4.40 3.97 -11.94
C VAL A 146 4.73 3.16 -10.69
N ILE A 147 3.72 2.46 -10.16
CA ILE A 147 3.87 1.52 -9.06
C ILE A 147 4.27 0.19 -9.67
N GLU A 148 5.57 -0.11 -9.59
CA GLU A 148 6.12 -1.35 -10.10
C GLU A 148 5.57 -2.56 -9.35
N MET A 149 5.25 -3.60 -10.12
CA MET A 149 4.81 -4.89 -9.61
C MET A 149 5.42 -5.97 -10.48
N ASP A 150 6.25 -6.79 -9.85
CA ASP A 150 6.98 -7.89 -10.48
C ASP A 150 6.04 -8.85 -11.22
N VAL A 151 6.53 -9.41 -12.33
CA VAL A 151 5.74 -10.30 -13.19
C VAL A 151 5.32 -11.58 -12.46
N LEU A 152 6.16 -12.15 -11.61
CA LEU A 152 5.83 -13.35 -10.83
C LEU A 152 4.74 -13.04 -9.81
N ILE A 153 4.79 -11.87 -9.17
CA ILE A 153 3.73 -11.41 -8.26
C ILE A 153 2.41 -11.28 -9.03
N ARG A 154 2.40 -10.69 -10.23
CA ARG A 154 1.19 -10.57 -11.07
C ARG A 154 0.61 -11.94 -11.42
N LEU A 155 1.46 -12.90 -11.78
CA LEU A 155 1.04 -14.26 -12.11
C LEU A 155 0.48 -15.01 -10.88
N GLN A 156 1.09 -14.85 -9.71
CA GLN A 156 0.59 -15.42 -8.46
C GLN A 156 -0.79 -14.84 -8.10
N LEU A 157 -0.97 -13.52 -8.22
CA LEU A 157 -2.25 -12.85 -7.99
C LEU A 157 -3.33 -13.37 -8.94
N LEU A 158 -3.01 -13.50 -10.23
CA LEU A 158 -3.93 -14.05 -11.23
C LEU A 158 -4.36 -15.48 -10.86
N GLN A 159 -3.40 -16.35 -10.56
CA GLN A 159 -3.67 -17.75 -10.22
C GLN A 159 -4.58 -17.85 -9.01
N LYS A 160 -4.26 -17.12 -7.94
CA LYS A 160 -5.02 -17.16 -6.68
C LYS A 160 -6.41 -16.54 -6.82
N ALA A 161 -6.55 -15.40 -7.49
CA ALA A 161 -7.86 -14.81 -7.75
C ALA A 161 -8.73 -15.73 -8.61
N THR A 162 -8.16 -16.38 -9.63
CA THR A 162 -8.88 -17.34 -10.48
C THR A 162 -9.36 -18.55 -9.67
N ALA A 163 -8.54 -19.07 -8.76
CA ALA A 163 -8.93 -20.15 -7.87
C ALA A 163 -10.09 -19.73 -6.95
N CYS A 164 -10.02 -18.53 -6.35
CA CYS A 164 -11.09 -17.99 -5.50
C CYS A 164 -12.42 -17.83 -6.25
N LEU A 165 -12.38 -17.41 -7.52
CA LEU A 165 -13.60 -17.28 -8.34
C LEU A 165 -14.31 -18.61 -8.62
N GLY A 166 -13.62 -19.75 -8.45
CA GLY A 166 -14.21 -21.08 -8.56
C GLY A 166 -14.77 -21.63 -7.24
N MET A 167 -14.70 -20.88 -6.14
CA MET A 167 -15.10 -21.35 -4.81
C MET A 167 -16.51 -20.89 -4.44
N ALA A 168 -17.19 -21.68 -3.61
CA ALA A 168 -18.61 -21.47 -3.28
C ALA A 168 -18.86 -20.61 -2.03
N ASN A 169 -17.86 -20.38 -1.16
CA ASN A 169 -18.08 -19.67 0.10
C ASN A 169 -16.90 -18.79 0.53
N TRP A 170 -17.23 -17.74 1.31
CA TRP A 170 -16.25 -16.77 1.80
C TRP A 170 -15.20 -17.34 2.75
N ALA A 171 -15.53 -18.44 3.44
CA ALA A 171 -14.59 -19.10 4.32
C ALA A 171 -13.41 -19.65 3.52
N THR A 172 -13.63 -20.26 2.36
CA THR A 172 -12.53 -20.77 1.52
C THR A 172 -11.91 -19.71 0.60
N ILE A 173 -12.64 -18.62 0.31
CA ILE A 173 -12.13 -17.52 -0.52
C ILE A 173 -11.08 -16.70 0.25
N VAL A 174 -11.39 -16.32 1.50
CA VAL A 174 -10.53 -15.41 2.29
C VAL A 174 -9.52 -16.17 3.15
N TRP A 175 -9.84 -17.37 3.62
CA TRP A 175 -9.00 -18.21 4.48
C TRP A 175 -8.40 -19.38 3.71
#